data_AF-A0A7C1V0F9-F1
#
_entry.id   AF-A0A7C1V0F9-F1
#
_cell.length_a   1.000
_cell.length_b   1.000
_cell.length_c   1.000
_cell.angle_alpha   90.00
_cell.angle_beta   90.00
_cell.angle_gamma   90.00
#
_symmetry.space_group_name_H-M   'P 1'
#
loop_
_entity.id
_entity.type
_entity.pdbx_description
1 polymer ?
#
loop_
_entity_poly.entity_id
_entity_poly.type
_entity_poly.pdbx_seq_one_letter_code
_entity_poly.pdbx_strand_id
1 'polypeptide(L)'
;MDGTNGLYSRYGTDVHSNTHPWPFDTFVQMLAYKANLAGITTVPVSERNTGRTCSVCGCLNANSCVHRGLYLCSEWGKPNPLVRVVGSAPAAEVCQQ
;
A
#
# COMPACT_ATOMS: atom_id res chain seq x y z
N MET A 1 3.47 -13.89 31.97
CA MET A 1 2.45 -14.10 30.93
C MET A 1 2.67 -13.04 29.88
N ASP A 2 2.61 -13.50 28.64
CA ASP A 2 3.28 -13.06 27.42
C ASP A 2 2.91 -11.65 26.92
N GLY A 3 3.92 -10.78 26.83
CA GLY A 3 3.79 -9.42 26.29
C GLY A 3 3.85 -9.40 24.76
N THR A 4 2.77 -9.82 24.08
CA THR A 4 2.65 -9.70 22.61
C THR A 4 2.08 -8.36 22.13
N ASN A 5 2.35 -7.24 22.83
CA ASN A 5 2.00 -5.90 22.36
C ASN A 5 3.14 -5.22 21.56
N GLY A 6 3.95 -6.02 20.86
CA GLY A 6 5.15 -5.55 20.16
C GLY A 6 5.06 -5.46 18.63
N LEU A 7 3.87 -5.54 18.01
CA LEU A 7 3.77 -5.73 16.55
C LEU A 7 3.34 -4.50 15.72
N TYR A 8 3.16 -3.31 16.31
CA TYR A 8 2.67 -2.16 15.51
C TYR A 8 3.36 -0.81 15.77
N SER A 9 4.56 -0.77 16.36
CA SER A 9 5.38 0.44 16.40
C SER A 9 6.24 0.54 15.13
N ARG A 10 5.63 0.90 13.99
CA ARG A 10 6.36 1.10 12.71
C ARG A 10 6.18 2.49 12.10
N TYR A 11 5.64 3.44 12.85
CA TYR A 11 5.60 4.84 12.41
C TYR A 11 6.83 5.54 12.96
N GLY A 12 7.68 6.04 12.05
CA GLY A 12 8.99 6.61 12.36
C GLY A 12 8.91 7.71 13.41
N THR A 13 9.94 7.79 14.25
CA THR A 13 10.08 8.78 15.34
C THR A 13 10.39 10.19 14.84
N ASP A 14 10.65 10.35 13.54
CA ASP A 14 11.03 11.63 12.94
C ASP A 14 9.78 12.41 12.50
N VAL A 15 9.00 12.84 13.49
CA VAL A 15 7.94 13.82 13.27
C VAL A 15 8.57 15.21 13.23
N HIS A 16 8.52 15.87 12.08
CA HIS A 16 8.79 17.31 12.01
C HIS A 16 7.86 18.01 13.00
N SER A 17 8.42 18.79 13.94
CA SER A 17 7.80 19.27 15.19
C SER A 17 6.50 20.08 15.07
N ASN A 18 6.01 20.31 13.86
CA ASN A 18 4.81 21.08 13.54
C ASN A 18 3.69 20.29 12.85
N THR A 19 3.77 18.95 12.79
CA THR A 19 2.69 18.12 12.21
C THR A 19 1.96 17.37 13.31
N HIS A 20 0.65 17.58 13.46
CA HIS A 20 -0.18 16.71 14.28
C HIS A 20 -0.02 15.27 13.76
N PRO A 21 0.47 14.33 14.59
CA PRO A 21 0.67 12.96 14.15
C PRO A 21 -0.68 12.33 13.81
N TRP A 22 -0.76 11.68 12.66
CA TRP A 22 -1.95 10.90 12.31
C TRP A 22 -1.92 9.55 13.04
N PRO A 23 -2.97 9.18 13.79
CA PRO A 23 -2.98 7.97 14.61
C PRO A 23 -3.34 6.73 13.77
N PHE A 24 -2.41 6.31 12.91
CA PHE A 24 -2.61 5.15 12.02
C PHE A 24 -2.93 3.87 12.80
N ASP A 25 -2.26 3.62 13.93
CA ASP A 25 -2.47 2.44 14.79
C ASP A 25 -3.92 2.34 15.25
N THR A 26 -4.44 3.43 15.81
CA THR A 26 -5.81 3.55 16.29
C THR A 26 -6.80 3.33 15.16
N PHE A 27 -6.53 3.91 13.98
CA PHE A 27 -7.39 3.73 12.81
C PHE A 27 -7.47 2.27 12.36
N VAL A 28 -6.33 1.55 12.30
CA VAL A 28 -6.28 0.14 11.92
C VAL A 28 -7.04 -0.73 12.92
N GLN A 29 -6.92 -0.46 14.22
CA GLN A 29 -7.68 -1.17 15.26
C GLN A 29 -9.19 -0.95 15.13
N MET A 30 -9.62 0.29 14.91
CA MET A 30 -11.04 0.62 14.68
C MET A 30 -11.59 -0.06 13.42
N LEU A 31 -10.80 -0.12 12.35
CA LEU A 31 -11.16 -0.80 11.12
C LEU A 31 -11.33 -2.31 11.34
N ALA A 32 -10.35 -2.95 12.00
CA ALA A 32 -10.40 -4.37 12.32
C ALA A 32 -11.60 -4.72 13.21
N TYR A 33 -11.89 -3.89 14.22
CA TYR A 33 -13.06 -4.04 15.08
C TYR A 33 -14.37 -4.05 14.26
N LYS A 34 -14.57 -3.05 13.39
CA LYS A 34 -15.78 -2.97 12.56
C LYS A 34 -15.86 -4.09 11.52
N ALA A 35 -14.72 -4.47 10.93
CA ALA A 35 -14.67 -5.58 9.99
C ALA A 35 -15.08 -6.91 10.67
N ASN A 36 -14.57 -7.18 11.88
CA ASN A 36 -14.95 -8.35 12.66
C ASN A 36 -16.45 -8.38 12.99
N LEU A 37 -17.05 -7.23 13.35
CA LEU A 37 -18.51 -7.13 13.55
C LEU A 37 -19.31 -7.46 12.28
N ALA A 38 -18.76 -7.15 11.10
CA ALA A 38 -19.35 -7.49 9.81
C ALA A 38 -19.00 -8.91 9.34
N GLY A 39 -18.23 -9.69 10.10
CA GLY A 39 -17.74 -11.02 9.71
C GLY A 39 -16.64 -10.99 8.65
N ILE A 40 -15.95 -9.87 8.46
CA ILE A 40 -14.86 -9.68 7.49
C ILE A 40 -13.51 -9.82 8.21
N THR A 41 -12.67 -10.74 7.74
CA THR A 41 -11.30 -10.92 8.24
C THR A 41 -10.37 -9.87 7.64
N THR A 42 -9.58 -9.20 8.48
CA THR A 42 -8.56 -8.22 8.04
C THR A 42 -7.16 -8.81 8.19
N VAL A 43 -6.28 -8.56 7.22
CA VAL A 43 -4.89 -9.04 7.22
C VAL A 43 -3.95 -7.85 6.99
N PRO A 44 -2.99 -7.59 7.88
CA PRO A 44 -2.00 -6.55 7.67
C PRO A 44 -1.02 -6.97 6.58
N VAL A 45 -0.86 -6.14 5.56
CA VAL A 45 0.09 -6.34 4.46
C VAL A 45 1.17 -5.27 4.53
N SER A 46 2.40 -5.62 4.16
CA SER A 46 3.51 -4.67 4.08
C SER A 46 3.29 -3.62 2.97
N GLU A 47 3.45 -2.35 3.29
CA GLU A 47 3.40 -1.23 2.33
C GLU A 47 4.65 -1.13 1.43
N ARG A 48 5.68 -1.94 1.69
CA ARG A 48 6.92 -1.92 0.92
C ARG A 48 6.63 -2.02 -0.58
N ASN A 49 7.18 -1.06 -1.33
CA ASN A 49 7.07 -0.96 -2.78
C ASN A 49 5.66 -0.74 -3.35
N THR A 50 4.61 -0.55 -2.55
CA THR A 50 3.23 -0.28 -3.08
C THR A 50 3.16 0.99 -3.93
N GLY A 51 3.99 1.99 -3.64
CA GLY A 51 4.11 3.21 -4.45
C GLY A 51 5.02 3.08 -5.68
N ARG A 52 5.81 2.01 -5.79
CA ARG A 52 6.80 1.76 -6.86
C ARG A 52 6.35 0.67 -7.83
N THR A 53 5.51 -0.23 -7.37
CA THR A 53 5.04 -1.38 -8.15
C THR A 53 3.80 -1.01 -8.96
N CYS A 54 3.80 -1.32 -10.26
CA CYS A 54 2.63 -1.17 -11.12
C CYS A 54 1.52 -2.16 -10.72
N SER A 55 0.30 -1.68 -10.52
CA SER A 55 -0.87 -2.52 -10.14
C SER A 55 -1.41 -3.37 -11.28
N VAL A 56 -0.99 -3.09 -12.52
CA VAL A 56 -1.37 -3.85 -13.72
C VAL A 56 -0.35 -4.94 -14.02
N CYS A 57 0.93 -4.59 -14.22
CA CYS A 57 1.97 -5.54 -14.66
C CYS A 57 2.89 -6.05 -13.54
N GLY A 58 2.87 -5.45 -12.35
CA GLY A 58 3.72 -5.87 -11.22
C GLY A 58 5.18 -5.41 -11.30
N CYS A 59 5.59 -4.68 -12.33
CA CYS A 59 6.96 -4.17 -12.44
C CYS A 59 7.26 -3.08 -11.42
N LEU A 60 8.49 -3.09 -10.89
CA LEU A 60 8.97 -2.10 -9.93
C LEU A 60 9.66 -0.93 -10.66
N ASN A 61 9.13 0.26 -10.48
CA ASN A 61 9.68 1.50 -11.01
C ASN A 61 9.99 2.46 -9.86
N ALA A 62 11.26 2.85 -9.70
CA ALA A 62 11.67 3.81 -8.67
C ALA A 62 11.06 5.20 -8.87
N ASN A 63 10.79 5.59 -10.12
CA ASN A 63 10.27 6.90 -10.52
C ASN A 63 8.83 6.81 -11.03
N SER A 64 8.04 5.91 -10.44
CA SER A 64 6.62 5.74 -10.78
C SER A 64 5.80 7.01 -10.50
N CYS A 65 6.06 7.70 -9.39
CA CYS A 65 5.33 8.90 -8.97
C CYS A 65 5.96 10.16 -9.59
N VAL A 66 5.39 10.63 -10.69
CA VAL A 66 5.90 11.80 -11.43
C VAL A 66 5.42 13.10 -10.79
N HIS A 67 4.14 13.12 -10.41
CA HIS A 67 3.49 14.22 -9.72
C HIS A 67 2.57 13.66 -8.64
N ARG A 68 2.14 14.50 -7.69
CA ARG A 68 1.17 14.10 -6.66
C ARG A 68 -0.10 13.56 -7.33
N GLY A 69 -0.36 12.27 -7.16
CA GLY A 69 -1.52 11.57 -7.73
C GLY A 69 -1.34 11.01 -9.15
N LEU A 70 -0.19 11.20 -9.80
CA LEU A 70 0.09 10.63 -11.12
C LEU A 70 1.20 9.57 -11.06
N TYR A 71 0.83 8.33 -11.38
CA TYR A 71 1.73 7.18 -11.39
C TYR A 71 1.88 6.62 -12.82
N LEU A 72 3.12 6.48 -13.30
CA LEU A 72 3.44 5.94 -14.63
C LEU A 72 4.17 4.60 -14.53
N CYS A 73 3.77 3.67 -15.41
CA CYS A 73 4.49 2.41 -15.61
C CYS A 73 5.66 2.59 -16.57
N SER A 74 6.83 2.02 -16.24
CA SER A 74 8.04 2.06 -17.09
C SER A 74 7.84 1.35 -18.43
N GLU A 75 7.11 0.23 -18.42
CA GLU A 75 7.01 -0.66 -19.58
C GLU A 75 6.15 -0.10 -20.71
N TRP A 76 5.09 0.64 -20.37
CA TRP A 76 4.08 1.05 -21.36
C TRP A 76 3.86 2.56 -21.41
N GLY A 77 4.47 3.33 -20.51
CA GLY A 77 4.31 4.79 -20.42
C GLY A 77 2.88 5.27 -20.11
N LYS A 78 1.95 4.35 -19.82
CA LYS A 78 0.55 4.65 -19.55
C LYS A 78 0.34 4.95 -18.06
N PRO A 79 -0.62 5.84 -17.72
CA PRO A 79 -1.01 6.06 -16.34
C PRO A 79 -1.51 4.74 -15.76
N ASN A 80 -0.93 4.34 -14.64
CA ASN A 80 -1.30 3.13 -13.96
C ASN A 80 -2.67 3.36 -13.28
N PRO A 81 -3.75 2.68 -13.69
CA PRO A 81 -4.99 2.74 -12.93
C PRO A 81 -4.71 2.07 -11.58
N LEU A 82 -4.66 2.88 -10.52
CA LEU A 82 -4.47 2.39 -9.14
C LEU A 82 -5.58 1.38 -8.74
N VAL A 83 -6.71 1.42 -9.45
CA VAL A 83 -7.78 0.42 -9.34
C VAL A 83 -7.61 -0.62 -10.44
N ARG A 84 -7.36 -1.87 -10.03
CA ARG A 84 -7.40 -3.03 -10.92
C ARG A 84 -8.84 -3.24 -11.39
N VAL A 85 -9.14 -2.96 -12.65
CA VAL A 85 -10.41 -3.37 -13.27
C VAL A 85 -10.34 -4.89 -13.48
N VAL A 86 -11.24 -5.62 -12.83
CA VAL A 86 -11.37 -7.07 -13.03
C VAL A 86 -11.72 -7.32 -14.50
N GLY A 87 -10.83 -7.99 -15.24
CA GLY A 87 -11.07 -8.37 -16.63
C GLY A 87 -10.17 -7.72 -17.70
N SER A 88 -9.28 -6.79 -17.34
CA SER A 88 -8.29 -6.23 -18.28
C SER A 88 -6.87 -6.63 -17.91
N ALA A 89 -6.47 -7.87 -18.23
CA ALA A 89 -5.06 -8.22 -18.38
C ALA A 89 -4.92 -9.41 -19.35
N PRO A 90 -4.07 -9.25 -20.37
CA PRO A 90 -2.93 -10.13 -20.47
C PRO A 90 -1.63 -9.35 -20.32
N ALA A 91 -0.53 -10.09 -20.14
CA ALA A 91 0.87 -9.65 -20.00
C ALA A 91 1.42 -9.52 -18.56
N ALA A 92 1.22 -10.56 -17.75
CA ALA A 92 2.21 -10.93 -16.72
C ALA A 92 3.51 -11.51 -17.33
N GLU A 93 3.58 -11.73 -18.65
CA GLU A 93 4.76 -12.30 -19.34
C GLU A 93 5.89 -11.29 -19.64
N VAL A 94 5.65 -9.98 -19.53
CA VAL A 94 6.63 -8.97 -19.97
C VAL A 94 7.61 -8.59 -18.88
N CYS A 95 7.28 -8.81 -17.60
CA CYS A 95 8.16 -8.47 -16.49
C CYS A 95 9.04 -9.67 -16.09
N GLN A 96 9.92 -10.11 -17.00
CA GLN A 96 10.98 -11.07 -16.65
C GLN A 96 12.09 -10.36 -15.87
N GLN A 97 12.61 -11.08 -14.87
CA GLN A 97 13.67 -10.70 -13.92
C GLN A 97 14.83 -9.91 -14.52
#